data_AF-A0A953DQ53-F1
#
_entry.id   AF-A0A953DQ53-F1
#
_cell.length_a   1.000
_cell.length_b   1.000
_cell.length_c   1.000
_cell.angle_alpha   90.00
_cell.angle_beta   90.00
_cell.angle_gamma   90.00
#
_symmetry.space_group_name_H-M   'P 1'
#
loop_
_entity.id
_entity.type
_entity.pdbx_description
1 polymer ?
#
loop_
_entity_poly.entity_id
_entity_poly.type
_entity_poly.pdbx_seq_one_letter_code
_entity_poly.pdbx_strand_id
1 'polypeptide(L)' 'MASEIIELSGHIIDSWTLPRAWDIIMDRGGDFLIQEIQVGKHKSEPSYVRM' A
#
# COMPACT_ATOMS: atom_id res chain seq x y z
N MET A 1 3.03 -14.16 16.07
CA MET A 1 3.76 -13.27 15.15
C MET A 1 3.27 -11.86 15.42
N ALA A 2 4.14 -10.85 15.43
CA ALA A 2 3.71 -9.47 15.55
C ALA A 2 3.14 -9.01 14.21
N SER A 3 2.03 -8.27 14.24
CA SER A 3 1.41 -7.65 13.06
C SER A 3 0.94 -6.26 13.43
N GLU A 4 0.95 -5.35 12.46
CA GLU A 4 0.51 -3.97 12.61
C GLU A 4 -0.32 -3.58 11.38
N ILE A 5 -1.28 -2.67 11.57
CA ILE A 5 -2.10 -2.13 10.48
C ILE A 5 -1.41 -0.89 9.94
N ILE A 6 -1.18 -0.89 8.63
CA ILE A 6 -0.57 0.22 7.89
C ILE A 6 -1.60 0.80 6.93
N GLU A 7 -1.68 2.12 6.91
CA GLU A 7 -2.54 2.88 5.99
C GLU A 7 -1.67 3.79 5.12
N LEU A 8 -1.82 3.70 3.80
CA LEU A 8 -1.16 4.59 2.85
C LEU A 8 -2.22 5.33 2.05
N SER A 9 -2.04 6.63 1.87
CA SER A 9 -2.92 7.46 1.04
C SER A 9 -2.13 8.44 0.17
N GLY A 10 -2.71 8.83 -0.97
CA GLY A 10 -2.09 9.74 -1.93
C GLY A 10 -1.91 9.09 -3.31
N HIS A 11 -0.97 9.58 -4.12
CA HIS A 11 -0.66 9.00 -5.43
C HIS A 11 0.17 7.71 -5.30
N ILE A 12 -0.22 6.80 -4.43
CA ILE A 12 0.59 5.65 -4.00
C ILE A 12 0.86 4.62 -5.11
N ILE A 13 0.04 4.60 -6.16
CA ILE A 13 0.23 3.76 -7.36
C ILE A 13 1.19 4.46 -8.33
N ASP A 14 0.84 5.67 -8.76
CA ASP A 14 1.61 6.44 -9.76
C ASP A 14 3.03 6.79 -9.29
N SER A 15 3.19 7.02 -7.98
CA SER A 15 4.49 7.33 -7.37
C SER A 15 5.36 6.11 -7.09
N TRP A 16 4.89 4.90 -7.39
CA TRP A 16 5.56 3.64 -7.02
C TRP A 16 5.74 3.44 -5.52
N THR A 17 5.03 4.19 -4.68
CA THR A 17 5.14 4.08 -3.22
C THR A 17 4.60 2.73 -2.73
N LEU A 18 3.45 2.29 -3.24
CA LEU A 18 2.82 1.04 -2.84
C LEU A 18 3.65 -0.19 -3.25
N PRO A 19 4.07 -0.35 -4.53
CA PRO A 19 4.94 -1.47 -4.92
C PRO A 19 6.24 -1.50 -4.12
N ARG A 20 6.88 -0.35 -3.90
CA ARG A 20 8.14 -0.28 -3.13
C ARG A 20 7.95 -0.69 -1.67
N ALA A 21 6.84 -0.31 -1.05
CA ALA A 21 6.53 -0.73 0.31
C ALA A 21 6.38 -2.25 0.39
N TRP A 22 5.67 -2.86 -0.57
CA TRP A 22 5.51 -4.31 -0.65
C TRP A 22 6.83 -5.04 -0.90
N ASP A 23 7.66 -4.55 -1.82
CA ASP A 23 8.99 -5.10 -2.07
C ASP A 23 9.81 -5.14 -0.77
N ILE A 24 9.84 -4.04 -0.01
CA ILE A 24 10.57 -3.98 1.28
C ILE A 24 10.02 -4.99 2.30
N ILE A 25 8.70 -5.17 2.36
CA ILE A 25 8.07 -6.14 3.27
C ILE A 25 8.50 -7.56 2.89
N MET A 26 8.40 -7.92 1.60
CA MET A 26 8.74 -9.25 1.10
C MET A 26 10.25 -9.54 1.17
N ASP A 27 11.10 -8.56 0.84
CA ASP A 27 12.56 -8.66 0.93
C ASP A 27 13.04 -8.91 2.37
N ARG A 28 12.25 -8.50 3.37
CA ARG A 28 12.53 -8.75 4.80
C ARG A 28 11.88 -10.03 5.32
N GLY A 29 11.29 -10.84 4.45
CA GLY A 29 10.61 -12.09 4.81
C GLY A 29 9.26 -11.89 5.51
N GLY A 30 8.68 -10.70 5.41
CA GLY A 30 7.34 -10.40 5.87
C GLY A 30 6.28 -10.74 4.82
N ASP A 31 5.02 -10.67 5.24
CA ASP A 31 3.84 -10.80 4.38
C ASP A 31 2.82 -9.73 4.78
N PHE A 32 1.84 -9.50 3.92
CA PHE A 32 0.79 -8.50 4.15
C PHE A 32 -0.57 -9.01 3.64
N LEU A 33 -1.64 -8.54 4.28
CA LEU A 33 -3.01 -8.81 3.87
C LEU A 33 -3.71 -7.50 3.59
N ILE A 34 -4.16 -7.29 2.35
CA ILE A 34 -4.93 -6.10 2.02
C ILE A 34 -6.32 -6.23 2.66
N GLN A 35 -6.65 -5.30 3.57
CA GLN A 35 -7.96 -5.20 4.20
C GLN A 35 -8.90 -4.33 3.36
N GLU A 36 -8.37 -3.23 2.80
CA GLU A 36 -9.13 -2.31 1.97
C GLU A 36 -8.22 -1.66 0.94
N ILE A 37 -8.74 -1.46 -0.28
CA ILE A 37 -8.09 -0.66 -1.31
C ILE A 37 -9.13 0.19 -2.03
N GLN A 38 -8.83 1.48 -2.16
CA GLN A 38 -9.61 2.43 -2.94
C GLN A 38 -8.70 3.08 -3.96
N VAL A 39 -9.06 2.98 -5.24
CA VAL A 39 -8.28 3.54 -6.34
C VAL A 39 -8.95 4.82 -6.82
N GLY A 40 -8.20 5.93 -6.86
CA GLY A 40 -8.68 7.18 -7.45
C GLY A 40 -9.13 6.96 -8.90
N LYS A 41 -10.29 7.51 -9.29
CA LYS A 41 -10.86 7.31 -10.64
C LYS A 41 -10.13 8.14 -11.68
N HIS A 42 -9.52 9.23 -11.26
CA HIS A 42 -8.73 10.12 -12.10
C HIS A 42 -7.29 10.23 -11.58
N LYS A 43 -6.35 10.57 -12.46
CA LYS A 43 -4.91 10.68 -12.13
C LYS A 43 -4.62 11.67 -10.98
N SER A 44 -5.45 12.70 -10.84
CA SER A 44 -5.33 13.68 -9.76
C SER A 44 -5.97 13.22 -8.44
N GLU A 45 -6.77 12.16 -8.45
CA GLU A 45 -7.41 11.64 -7.26
C GLU A 45 -6.45 10.70 -6.51
N PRO A 46 -6.38 10.80 -5.17
CA PRO A 46 -5.55 9.92 -4.38
C PRO A 46 -6.15 8.51 -4.34
N SER A 47 -5.28 7.52 -4.20
CA SER A 47 -5.63 6.16 -3.81
C SER A 47 -5.35 5.95 -2.32
N TYR A 48 -6.03 4.98 -1.73
CA TYR A 48 -5.87 4.57 -0.34
C TYR A 48 -5.75 3.05 -0.25
N VAL A 49 -4.92 2.57 0.67
CA VAL A 49 -4.82 1.16 1.02
C VAL A 49 -4.64 1.00 2.52
N ARG A 50 -5.26 -0.03 3.06
CA ARG A 50 -5.11 -0.51 4.42
C ARG A 50 -4.68 -1.96 4.40
N MET A 51 -3.57 -2.29 5.05
CA MET A 51 -3.03 -3.65 5.14
C MET A 51 -2.51 -3.94 6.53
#